data_AF-A0A146LN84-F1
#
_entry.id   AF-A0A146LN84-F1
#
_cell.length_a   1.000
_cell.length_b   1.000
_cell.length_c   1.000
_cell.angle_alpha   90.00
_cell.angle_beta   90.00
_cell.angle_gamma   90.00
#
_symmetry.space_group_name_H-M   'P 1'
#
loop_
_entity.id
_entity.type
_entity.pdbx_description
1 polymer ?
#
loop_
_entity_poly.entity_id
_entity_poly.type
_entity_poly.pdbx_seq_one_letter_code
_entity_poly.pdbx_strand_id
1 'polypeptide(L)'
;MNRLSFLVLWKTVFLGCFVVGISGFYLPGLAPVNYCKKSSQLAPTCKTDVELFVNRLNTEESIIPYEYHHFDFCVAESEENRSPSENLGQVVFGERIRPSPYKLHFMEDMACETVCVKNYTGKNPDDAKKLALLKKGMMLNYQHHWIVDNMPVTWCYYIEYGGQCCIPGFPMGCFVGEYRRQEDICNMNNIYRNPRTFYLFNHIELVITYHSGENEDWGSAFGPNGGRIVSVKATPKSINHRSFGCVSKEPMAIKQAPLTPDETLTIKYTYSVKYINNNTVKWSSRWDYILESMSHTNIHWFSILNSLVIVLFLSGMVAMIILRTLHKDIARYNQIDSGEDVQEEFGWKLVHGDVFRPPRKGMLLSVFLGSGLQIFFMTLVTLGFACLGFLSPANRGALMTCAMVVYVCLGTIAGYTSARMYKSFGGEKWKSNVLLTSMLCPGMVFSLFFVMNLI
;
A
#
# COMPACT_ATOMS: atom_id res chain seq x y z
N MET A 1 -10.32 25.13 45.48
CA MET A 1 -10.40 23.82 44.80
C MET A 1 -8.98 23.37 44.50
N ASN A 2 -8.47 22.43 45.29
CA ASN A 2 -7.04 22.16 45.44
C ASN A 2 -6.45 21.37 44.26
N ARG A 3 -5.24 21.74 43.83
CA ARG A 3 -4.42 21.04 42.82
C ARG A 3 -4.31 19.52 43.07
N LEU A 4 -4.43 19.08 44.31
CA LEU A 4 -4.39 17.68 44.72
C LEU A 4 -5.58 16.88 44.17
N SER A 5 -6.79 17.45 44.18
CA SER A 5 -7.99 16.77 43.68
C SER A 5 -7.95 16.59 42.16
N PHE A 6 -7.34 17.53 41.43
CA PHE A 6 -7.18 17.43 39.97
C PHE A 6 -6.18 16.32 39.59
N LEU A 7 -5.10 16.17 40.37
CA LEU A 7 -4.09 15.14 40.15
C LEU A 7 -4.60 13.73 40.46
N VAL A 8 -5.43 13.60 41.50
CA VAL A 8 -6.07 12.32 41.87
C VAL A 8 -7.11 11.94 40.82
N LEU A 9 -7.95 12.88 40.37
CA LEU A 9 -8.93 12.63 39.31
C LEU A 9 -8.26 12.18 38.00
N TRP A 10 -7.13 12.81 37.65
CA TRP A 10 -6.38 12.44 36.45
C TRP A 10 -5.74 11.05 36.58
N LYS A 11 -5.18 10.71 37.75
CA LYS A 11 -4.66 9.36 38.03
C LYS A 11 -5.76 8.29 38.00
N THR A 12 -6.95 8.56 38.53
CA THR A 12 -8.07 7.60 38.51
C THR A 12 -8.65 7.42 37.11
N VAL A 13 -8.72 8.48 36.30
CA VAL A 13 -9.12 8.38 34.89
C VAL A 13 -8.06 7.63 34.07
N PHE A 14 -6.77 7.89 34.31
CA PHE A 14 -5.68 7.20 33.63
C PHE A 14 -5.63 5.71 34.01
N LEU A 15 -5.89 5.36 35.28
CA LEU A 15 -5.93 3.97 35.74
C LEU A 15 -7.20 3.24 35.26
N GLY A 16 -8.34 3.94 35.16
CA GLY A 16 -9.60 3.40 34.65
C GLY A 16 -9.56 3.09 33.15
N CYS A 17 -8.80 3.86 32.34
CA CYS A 17 -8.62 3.58 30.91
C CYS A 17 -7.76 2.34 30.60
N PHE A 18 -6.98 1.83 31.56
CA PHE A 18 -6.16 0.63 31.35
C PHE A 18 -6.87 -0.68 31.72
N VAL A 19 -8.08 -0.64 32.28
CA VAL A 19 -8.91 -1.82 32.56
C VAL A 19 -9.87 -2.04 31.39
N VAL A 20 -9.32 -2.26 30.20
CA VAL A 20 -10.09 -2.78 29.06
C VAL A 20 -9.76 -4.25 28.94
N GLY A 21 -10.78 -5.11 28.92
CA GLY A 21 -10.63 -6.55 28.78
C GLY A 21 -9.75 -6.87 27.58
N ILE A 22 -8.71 -7.68 27.80
CA ILE A 22 -7.81 -8.13 26.74
C ILE A 22 -8.57 -9.15 25.90
N SER A 23 -9.30 -8.68 24.88
CA SER A 23 -9.70 -9.52 23.77
C SER A 23 -8.46 -9.75 22.91
N GLY A 24 -8.02 -11.00 22.78
CA GLY A 24 -6.90 -11.34 21.91
C GLY A 24 -7.17 -10.86 20.48
N PHE A 25 -6.41 -9.87 20.03
CA PHE A 25 -6.49 -9.36 18.67
C PHE A 25 -5.59 -10.22 17.78
N TYR A 26 -6.17 -10.83 16.75
CA TYR A 26 -5.39 -11.52 15.73
C TYR A 26 -4.59 -10.48 14.94
N LEU A 27 -3.26 -10.59 14.98
CA LEU A 27 -2.35 -9.82 14.14
C LEU A 27 -2.15 -10.60 12.82
N PRO A 28 -2.71 -10.11 11.69
CA PRO A 28 -2.58 -10.78 10.40
C PRO A 28 -1.11 -10.98 10.03
N GLY A 29 -0.77 -12.21 9.64
CA GLY A 29 0.60 -12.59 9.27
C GLY A 29 1.47 -13.16 10.38
N LEU A 30 1.00 -13.20 11.64
CA LEU A 30 1.73 -13.85 12.74
C LEU A 30 1.34 -15.31 12.95
N ALA A 31 0.06 -15.68 12.76
CA ALA A 31 -0.38 -17.07 12.92
C ALA A 31 -0.72 -17.70 11.56
N PRO A 32 -0.19 -18.90 11.26
CA PRO A 32 -0.48 -19.63 10.03
C PRO A 32 -1.89 -20.20 10.02
N VAL A 33 -2.49 -20.24 8.83
CA VAL A 33 -3.76 -20.94 8.59
C VAL A 33 -3.45 -22.30 8.00
N ASN A 34 -3.97 -23.36 8.63
CA ASN A 34 -3.86 -24.71 8.12
C ASN A 34 -5.11 -25.03 7.29
N TYR A 35 -4.89 -25.57 6.10
CA TYR A 35 -5.94 -26.03 5.20
C TYR A 35 -5.93 -27.55 5.08
N CYS A 36 -7.12 -28.16 5.00
CA CYS A 36 -7.29 -29.61 4.95
C CYS A 36 -8.27 -30.01 3.86
N LYS A 37 -8.10 -31.22 3.33
CA LYS A 37 -9.05 -31.81 2.38
C LYS A 37 -10.42 -32.01 3.06
N LYS A 38 -11.50 -31.89 2.28
CA LYS A 38 -12.88 -32.04 2.75
C LYS A 38 -13.16 -33.36 3.46
N SER A 39 -12.47 -34.44 3.06
CA SER A 39 -12.59 -35.78 3.66
C SER A 39 -11.93 -35.94 5.03
N SER A 40 -11.09 -34.98 5.46
CA SER A 40 -10.27 -35.08 6.66
C SER A 40 -10.57 -33.97 7.68
N GLN A 41 -11.83 -33.51 7.78
CA GLN A 41 -12.31 -32.50 8.73
C GLN A 41 -12.24 -32.93 10.23
N LEU A 42 -11.39 -33.89 10.59
CA LEU A 42 -11.29 -34.42 11.96
C LEU A 42 -10.64 -33.45 12.97
N ALA A 43 -10.06 -32.33 12.55
CA ALA A 43 -9.41 -31.37 13.44
C ALA A 43 -10.14 -29.99 13.45
N PRO A 44 -10.49 -29.43 14.63
CA PRO A 44 -11.23 -28.17 14.76
C PRO A 44 -10.46 -26.92 14.29
N THR A 45 -9.17 -27.03 13.97
CA THR A 45 -8.28 -25.91 13.61
C THR A 45 -7.96 -25.83 12.12
N CYS A 46 -8.59 -26.66 11.27
CA CYS A 46 -8.27 -26.74 9.85
C CYS A 46 -9.42 -26.29 8.95
N LYS A 47 -9.13 -25.40 7.98
CA LYS A 47 -10.13 -24.89 7.02
C LYS A 47 -10.15 -25.71 5.73
N THR A 48 -11.33 -26.02 5.20
CA THR A 48 -11.46 -26.71 3.90
C THR A 48 -11.59 -25.74 2.73
N ASP A 49 -12.30 -24.65 2.96
CA ASP A 49 -12.58 -23.65 1.93
C ASP A 49 -11.47 -22.60 1.95
N VAL A 50 -10.93 -22.33 0.76
CA VAL A 50 -9.92 -21.31 0.54
C VAL A 50 -10.64 -20.07 0.01
N GLU A 51 -10.84 -19.09 0.88
CA GLU A 51 -11.53 -17.85 0.51
C GLU A 51 -10.65 -17.01 -0.44
N LEU A 52 -11.20 -16.70 -1.62
CA LEU A 52 -10.61 -15.74 -2.55
C LEU A 52 -11.36 -14.42 -2.43
N PHE A 53 -10.60 -13.35 -2.21
CA PHE A 53 -11.12 -11.99 -2.15
C PHE A 53 -10.67 -11.18 -3.36
N VAL A 54 -11.55 -10.30 -3.82
CA VAL A 54 -11.25 -9.27 -4.83
C VAL A 54 -11.05 -7.93 -4.14
N ASN A 55 -10.11 -7.13 -4.64
CA ASN A 55 -9.85 -5.77 -4.17
C ASN A 55 -10.06 -4.76 -5.34
N ARG A 56 -9.50 -3.57 -5.20
CA ARG A 56 -9.43 -2.55 -6.24
C ARG A 56 -8.72 -3.01 -7.52
N LEU A 57 -8.98 -2.28 -8.60
CA LEU A 57 -8.22 -2.29 -9.83
C LEU A 57 -7.47 -0.96 -9.96
N ASN A 58 -6.21 -1.02 -10.37
CA ASN A 58 -5.39 0.17 -10.63
C ASN A 58 -4.67 0.04 -11.98
N THR A 59 -4.04 1.13 -12.42
CA THR A 59 -3.21 1.19 -13.62
C THR A 59 -2.08 2.20 -13.38
N GLU A 60 -1.00 2.08 -14.13
CA GLU A 60 0.08 3.08 -14.18
C GLU A 60 -0.30 4.31 -15.01
N GLU A 61 -1.30 4.18 -15.89
CA GLU A 61 -1.77 5.24 -16.81
C GLU A 61 -2.72 6.25 -16.14
N SER A 62 -3.23 5.94 -14.94
CA SER A 62 -4.24 6.74 -14.25
C SER A 62 -4.10 6.64 -12.74
N ILE A 63 -4.32 7.77 -12.07
CA ILE A 63 -4.21 7.89 -10.61
C ILE A 63 -5.44 7.30 -9.89
N ILE A 64 -6.56 7.12 -10.60
CA ILE A 64 -7.84 6.71 -10.00
C ILE A 64 -7.96 5.18 -9.99
N PRO A 65 -7.94 4.52 -8.82
CA PRO A 65 -8.30 3.12 -8.72
C PRO A 65 -9.82 2.95 -8.79
N TYR A 66 -10.28 1.86 -9.41
CA TYR A 66 -11.70 1.48 -9.42
C TYR A 66 -11.95 0.30 -8.51
N GLU A 67 -13.13 0.25 -7.89
CA GLU A 67 -13.57 -0.95 -7.18
C GLU A 67 -13.92 -2.06 -8.19
N TYR A 68 -13.85 -3.32 -7.74
CA TYR A 68 -14.21 -4.47 -8.58
C TYR A 68 -15.65 -4.38 -9.11
N HIS A 69 -16.60 -3.87 -8.31
CA HIS A 69 -18.01 -3.70 -8.70
C HIS A 69 -18.26 -2.55 -9.67
N HIS A 70 -17.27 -1.67 -9.91
CA HIS A 70 -17.42 -0.58 -10.87
C HIS A 70 -17.57 -1.10 -12.31
N PHE A 71 -16.92 -2.24 -12.60
CA PHE A 71 -17.06 -2.96 -13.86
C PHE A 71 -18.10 -4.07 -13.73
N ASP A 72 -18.71 -4.49 -14.84
CA ASP A 72 -19.74 -5.55 -14.85
C ASP A 72 -19.15 -6.97 -14.76
N PHE A 73 -18.33 -7.21 -13.74
CA PHE A 73 -17.78 -8.52 -13.42
C PHE A 73 -18.78 -9.39 -12.63
N CYS A 74 -18.41 -10.63 -12.35
CA CYS A 74 -19.21 -11.53 -11.52
C CYS A 74 -19.08 -11.15 -10.05
N VAL A 75 -20.20 -10.89 -9.37
CA VAL A 75 -20.24 -10.54 -7.95
C VAL A 75 -20.89 -11.67 -7.17
N ALA A 76 -20.44 -11.91 -5.93
CA ALA A 76 -21.09 -12.87 -5.04
C ALA A 76 -22.38 -12.25 -4.47
N GLU A 77 -23.55 -12.74 -4.89
CA GLU A 77 -24.87 -12.14 -4.59
C GLU A 77 -25.28 -12.18 -3.10
N SER A 78 -24.64 -13.00 -2.25
CA SER A 78 -25.13 -13.29 -0.89
C SER A 78 -24.13 -13.09 0.26
N GLU A 79 -22.96 -12.49 0.03
CA GLU A 79 -21.85 -12.56 1.00
C GLU A 79 -21.28 -11.21 1.46
N GLU A 80 -22.01 -10.10 1.33
CA GLU A 80 -21.52 -8.79 1.80
C GLU A 80 -21.14 -8.79 3.30
N ASN A 81 -21.81 -9.62 4.10
CA ASN A 81 -21.54 -9.85 5.53
C ASN A 81 -20.24 -10.63 5.83
N ARG A 82 -19.57 -11.22 4.83
CA ARG A 82 -18.26 -11.90 4.98
C ARG A 82 -17.08 -11.02 4.57
N SER A 83 -17.33 -9.74 4.25
CA SER A 83 -16.26 -8.77 4.01
C SER A 83 -15.38 -8.67 5.26
N PRO A 84 -14.04 -8.82 5.16
CA PRO A 84 -13.15 -8.59 6.29
C PRO A 84 -13.30 -7.17 6.84
N SER A 85 -13.15 -6.99 8.16
CA SER A 85 -13.19 -5.66 8.77
C SER A 85 -12.01 -4.81 8.27
N GLU A 86 -12.30 -3.62 7.76
CA GLU A 86 -11.29 -2.67 7.29
C GLU A 86 -10.69 -1.88 8.46
N ASN A 87 -9.38 -1.64 8.44
CA ASN A 87 -8.74 -0.68 9.35
C ASN A 87 -8.63 0.72 8.73
N LEU A 88 -8.37 1.73 9.55
CA LEU A 88 -8.32 3.14 9.13
C LEU A 88 -7.34 3.35 7.95
N GLY A 89 -6.18 2.72 8.00
CA GLY A 89 -5.20 2.80 6.92
C GLY A 89 -5.72 2.18 5.62
N GLN A 90 -6.36 1.02 5.67
CA GLN A 90 -6.97 0.40 4.49
C GLN A 90 -8.01 1.32 3.84
N VAL A 91 -8.84 1.97 4.67
CA VAL A 91 -9.84 2.93 4.20
C VAL A 91 -9.18 4.14 3.52
N VAL A 92 -8.12 4.71 4.10
CA VAL A 92 -7.40 5.87 3.56
C VAL A 92 -6.72 5.56 2.23
N PHE A 93 -6.21 4.33 2.05
CA PHE A 93 -5.64 3.89 0.76
C PHE A 93 -6.68 3.36 -0.23
N GLY A 94 -7.96 3.35 0.14
CA GLY A 94 -9.03 2.82 -0.72
C GLY A 94 -8.88 1.33 -1.00
N GLU A 95 -8.34 0.55 -0.05
CA GLU A 95 -8.47 -0.90 -0.10
C GLU A 95 -9.90 -1.27 0.26
N ARG A 96 -10.57 -1.99 -0.65
CA ARG A 96 -11.95 -2.46 -0.49
C ARG A 96 -11.98 -3.94 -0.80
N ILE A 97 -11.84 -4.77 0.23
CA ILE A 97 -11.75 -6.22 0.08
C ILE A 97 -13.16 -6.80 0.12
N ARG A 98 -13.56 -7.44 -0.97
CA ARG A 98 -14.87 -8.08 -1.11
C ARG A 98 -14.71 -9.58 -1.38
N PRO A 99 -15.64 -10.41 -0.88
CA PRO A 99 -15.64 -11.82 -1.23
C PRO A 99 -15.89 -11.98 -2.73
N SER A 100 -15.17 -12.94 -3.31
CA SER A 100 -15.33 -13.26 -4.72
C SER A 100 -16.34 -14.41 -4.91
N PRO A 101 -16.94 -14.55 -6.11
CA PRO A 101 -17.78 -15.69 -6.43
C PRO A 101 -17.00 -16.99 -6.69
N TYR A 102 -15.65 -16.97 -6.64
CA TYR A 102 -14.81 -18.12 -6.92
C TYR A 102 -14.71 -19.02 -5.69
N LYS A 103 -15.21 -20.25 -5.81
CA LYS A 103 -15.19 -21.24 -4.73
C LYS A 103 -13.98 -22.15 -4.89
N LEU A 104 -13.06 -22.09 -3.94
CA LEU A 104 -11.84 -22.89 -3.94
C LEU A 104 -11.88 -23.87 -2.77
N HIS A 105 -11.63 -25.14 -3.05
CA HIS A 105 -11.49 -26.19 -2.03
C HIS A 105 -10.05 -26.68 -2.01
N PHE A 106 -9.48 -26.86 -0.82
CA PHE A 106 -8.08 -27.25 -0.68
C PHE A 106 -7.80 -28.66 -1.23
N MET A 107 -6.73 -28.81 -2.02
CA MET A 107 -6.33 -30.05 -2.71
C MET A 107 -7.39 -30.63 -3.66
N GLU A 108 -8.24 -29.77 -4.22
CA GLU A 108 -9.21 -30.13 -5.25
C GLU A 108 -8.90 -29.38 -6.53
N ASP A 109 -8.33 -30.09 -7.50
CA ASP A 109 -8.03 -29.54 -8.83
C ASP A 109 -9.34 -29.40 -9.61
N MET A 110 -9.59 -28.20 -10.12
CA MET A 110 -10.80 -27.86 -10.87
C MET A 110 -10.41 -27.35 -12.26
N ALA A 111 -11.11 -27.81 -13.29
CA ALA A 111 -10.81 -27.40 -14.67
C ALA A 111 -12.06 -26.79 -15.32
N CYS A 112 -11.96 -25.51 -15.71
CA CYS A 112 -13.01 -24.78 -16.42
C CYS A 112 -14.36 -24.66 -15.67
N GLU A 113 -14.30 -24.34 -14.38
CA GLU A 113 -15.51 -24.03 -13.62
C GLU A 113 -16.12 -22.70 -14.06
N THR A 114 -17.44 -22.67 -14.15
CA THR A 114 -18.19 -21.48 -14.58
C THR A 114 -18.55 -20.61 -13.39
N VAL A 115 -18.21 -19.32 -13.45
CA VAL A 115 -18.53 -18.36 -12.40
C VAL A 115 -19.87 -17.69 -12.68
N CYS A 116 -19.95 -16.97 -13.81
CA CYS A 116 -21.17 -16.34 -14.26
C CYS A 116 -21.12 -16.08 -15.78
N VAL A 117 -22.28 -15.75 -16.35
CA VAL A 117 -22.43 -15.39 -17.77
C VAL A 117 -23.00 -13.98 -17.83
N LYS A 118 -22.37 -13.11 -18.62
CA LYS A 118 -22.81 -11.74 -18.87
C LYS A 118 -23.22 -11.59 -20.32
N ASN A 119 -24.43 -11.10 -20.55
CA ASN A 119 -24.99 -10.90 -21.89
C ASN A 119 -25.11 -9.40 -22.15
N TYR A 120 -24.59 -8.94 -23.28
CA TYR A 120 -24.67 -7.56 -23.72
C TYR A 120 -25.42 -7.50 -25.05
N THR A 121 -26.42 -6.64 -25.12
CA THR A 121 -27.22 -6.45 -26.34
C THR A 121 -27.02 -5.06 -26.92
N GLY A 122 -26.86 -4.94 -28.24
CA GLY A 122 -26.71 -3.63 -28.89
C GLY A 122 -27.96 -2.72 -28.79
N LYS A 123 -29.14 -3.30 -28.48
CA LYS A 123 -30.40 -2.55 -28.30
C LYS A 123 -30.45 -1.81 -26.97
N ASN A 124 -29.78 -2.33 -25.93
CA ASN A 124 -29.86 -1.77 -24.59
C ASN A 124 -28.74 -0.73 -24.38
N PRO A 125 -29.08 0.56 -24.13
CA PRO A 125 -28.07 1.60 -23.93
C PRO A 125 -27.20 1.36 -22.68
N ASP A 126 -27.71 0.67 -21.66
CA ASP A 126 -26.94 0.42 -20.44
C ASP A 126 -25.90 -0.68 -20.63
N ASP A 127 -26.22 -1.73 -21.41
CA ASP A 127 -25.25 -2.76 -21.81
C ASP A 127 -24.11 -2.16 -22.64
N ALA A 128 -24.44 -1.22 -23.53
CA ALA A 128 -23.46 -0.50 -24.33
C ALA A 128 -22.51 0.35 -23.47
N LYS A 129 -23.03 1.03 -22.42
CA LYS A 129 -22.21 1.78 -21.45
C LYS A 129 -21.28 0.85 -20.67
N LYS A 130 -21.79 -0.27 -20.15
CA LYS A 130 -21.00 -1.26 -19.40
C LYS A 130 -19.88 -1.86 -20.25
N LEU A 131 -20.19 -2.20 -21.50
CA LEU A 131 -19.18 -2.70 -22.44
C LEU A 131 -18.15 -1.63 -22.79
N ALA A 132 -18.57 -0.37 -22.99
CA ALA A 132 -17.66 0.75 -23.22
C ALA A 132 -16.73 0.98 -22.02
N LEU A 133 -17.24 0.83 -20.80
CA LEU A 133 -16.44 0.92 -19.57
C LEU A 133 -15.40 -0.21 -19.50
N LEU A 134 -15.78 -1.45 -19.81
CA LEU A 134 -14.83 -2.57 -19.91
C LEU A 134 -13.75 -2.31 -20.98
N LYS A 135 -14.13 -1.82 -22.17
CA LYS A 135 -13.19 -1.43 -23.23
C LYS A 135 -12.22 -0.35 -22.76
N LYS A 136 -12.70 0.67 -22.05
CA LYS A 136 -11.87 1.72 -21.45
C LYS A 136 -10.90 1.16 -20.42
N GLY A 137 -11.34 0.23 -19.57
CA GLY A 137 -10.51 -0.45 -18.58
C GLY A 137 -9.37 -1.26 -19.23
N MET A 138 -9.68 -2.00 -20.30
CA MET A 138 -8.68 -2.75 -21.07
C MET A 138 -7.71 -1.84 -21.82
N MET A 139 -8.18 -0.72 -22.37
CA MET A 139 -7.34 0.26 -23.06
C MET A 139 -6.32 0.92 -22.14
N LEU A 140 -6.69 1.14 -20.87
CA LEU A 140 -5.83 1.73 -19.85
C LEU A 140 -5.08 0.68 -19.02
N ASN A 141 -5.04 -0.59 -19.44
CA ASN A 141 -4.32 -1.68 -18.76
C ASN A 141 -4.64 -1.81 -17.25
N TYR A 142 -5.90 -1.67 -16.85
CA TYR A 142 -6.29 -1.89 -15.46
C TYR A 142 -6.02 -3.33 -15.01
N GLN A 143 -5.46 -3.48 -13.82
CA GLN A 143 -5.05 -4.76 -13.24
C GLN A 143 -5.93 -5.12 -12.05
N HIS A 144 -6.35 -6.39 -11.96
CA HIS A 144 -7.01 -6.99 -10.82
C HIS A 144 -6.04 -7.26 -9.67
N HIS A 145 -6.40 -6.82 -8.46
CA HIS A 145 -5.72 -7.22 -7.23
C HIS A 145 -6.58 -8.23 -6.49
N TRP A 146 -6.20 -9.51 -6.55
CA TRP A 146 -6.88 -10.60 -5.83
C TRP A 146 -6.04 -11.06 -4.65
N ILE A 147 -6.71 -11.64 -3.66
CA ILE A 147 -6.10 -12.01 -2.39
C ILE A 147 -6.56 -13.40 -2.01
N VAL A 148 -5.61 -14.25 -1.61
CA VAL A 148 -5.86 -15.58 -1.05
C VAL A 148 -4.95 -15.77 0.16
N ASP A 149 -5.49 -16.20 1.29
CA ASP A 149 -4.75 -16.42 2.55
C ASP A 149 -3.87 -15.22 2.97
N ASN A 150 -4.41 -14.01 2.78
CA ASN A 150 -3.76 -12.72 3.00
C ASN A 150 -2.54 -12.41 2.09
N MET A 151 -2.26 -13.25 1.08
CA MET A 151 -1.25 -12.99 0.05
C MET A 151 -1.88 -12.43 -1.23
N PRO A 152 -1.20 -11.50 -1.93
CA PRO A 152 -1.65 -11.08 -3.24
C PRO A 152 -1.46 -12.22 -4.25
N VAL A 153 -2.43 -12.37 -5.14
CA VAL A 153 -2.31 -13.24 -6.30
C VAL A 153 -1.37 -12.56 -7.29
N THR A 154 -0.30 -13.25 -7.69
CA THR A 154 0.72 -12.70 -8.59
C THR A 154 0.56 -13.24 -10.00
N TRP A 155 0.81 -12.41 -11.01
CA TRP A 155 0.98 -12.88 -12.38
C TRP A 155 2.45 -12.84 -12.78
N CYS A 156 2.92 -13.96 -13.32
CA CYS A 156 4.29 -14.11 -13.76
C CYS A 156 4.35 -14.21 -15.29
N TYR A 157 5.24 -13.46 -15.90
CA TYR A 157 5.50 -13.49 -17.33
C TYR A 157 7.01 -13.49 -17.61
N TYR A 158 7.39 -13.98 -18.78
CA TYR A 158 8.78 -14.02 -19.21
C TYR A 158 9.14 -12.73 -19.93
N ILE A 159 10.26 -12.13 -19.55
CA ILE A 159 10.85 -10.98 -20.25
C ILE A 159 11.75 -11.51 -21.37
N GLU A 160 11.83 -10.79 -22.49
CA GLU A 160 12.67 -11.15 -23.65
C GLU A 160 14.15 -11.42 -23.31
N TYR A 161 14.68 -10.80 -22.24
CA TYR A 161 16.06 -10.97 -21.77
C TYR A 161 16.30 -12.21 -20.87
N GLY A 162 15.35 -13.15 -20.80
CA GLY A 162 15.57 -14.47 -20.18
C GLY A 162 15.26 -14.58 -18.68
N GLY A 163 14.45 -13.67 -18.13
CA GLY A 163 14.00 -13.71 -16.73
C GLY A 163 12.49 -13.85 -16.58
N GLN A 164 12.03 -14.52 -15.52
CA GLN A 164 10.61 -14.54 -15.13
C GLN A 164 10.35 -13.39 -14.14
N CYS A 165 9.52 -12.44 -14.52
CA CYS A 165 9.06 -11.37 -13.63
C CYS A 165 7.69 -11.74 -13.07
N CYS A 166 7.46 -11.50 -11.78
CA CYS A 166 6.15 -11.68 -11.15
C CYS A 166 5.74 -10.37 -10.50
N ILE A 167 4.54 -9.90 -10.85
CA ILE A 167 3.95 -8.69 -10.26
C ILE A 167 2.70 -9.06 -9.46
N PRO A 168 2.39 -8.34 -8.35
CA PRO A 168 1.13 -8.50 -7.66
C PRO A 168 -0.01 -7.96 -8.53
N GLY A 169 -1.04 -8.78 -8.73
CA GLY A 169 -2.15 -8.49 -9.61
C GLY A 169 -1.93 -8.95 -11.05
N PHE A 170 -2.97 -8.81 -11.87
CA PHE A 170 -2.96 -9.25 -13.27
C PHE A 170 -3.91 -8.41 -14.12
N PRO A 171 -3.60 -8.15 -15.40
CA PRO A 171 -4.43 -7.34 -16.28
C PRO A 171 -5.85 -7.91 -16.44
N MET A 172 -6.88 -7.05 -16.55
CA MET A 172 -8.24 -7.50 -16.89
C MET A 172 -8.37 -7.96 -18.35
N GLY A 173 -7.46 -7.52 -19.21
CA GLY A 173 -7.46 -7.77 -20.64
C GLY A 173 -6.39 -6.94 -21.32
N CYS A 174 -6.42 -6.90 -22.64
CA CYS A 174 -5.48 -6.13 -23.42
C CYS A 174 -6.12 -5.59 -24.71
N PHE A 175 -5.59 -4.49 -25.24
CA PHE A 175 -6.04 -3.86 -26.48
C PHE A 175 -4.94 -3.88 -27.53
N VAL A 176 -5.25 -4.33 -28.74
CA VAL A 176 -4.34 -4.26 -29.89
C VAL A 176 -4.72 -3.03 -30.73
N GLY A 177 -3.85 -2.03 -30.71
CA GLY A 177 -3.97 -0.83 -31.54
C GLY A 177 -3.78 -1.11 -33.03
N GLU A 178 -3.77 -0.03 -33.83
CA GLU A 178 -3.48 -0.11 -35.27
C GLU A 178 -2.00 -0.36 -35.54
N TYR A 179 -1.14 0.20 -34.68
CA TYR A 179 0.29 -0.07 -34.64
C TYR A 179 0.62 -0.85 -33.37
N ARG A 180 1.40 -1.93 -33.52
CA ARG A 180 1.80 -2.80 -32.42
C ARG A 180 2.92 -2.11 -31.63
N ARG A 181 2.64 -1.59 -30.44
CA ARG A 181 3.69 -1.07 -29.55
C ARG A 181 4.33 -2.26 -28.83
N GLN A 182 5.66 -2.28 -28.71
CA GLN A 182 6.38 -3.42 -28.08
C GLN A 182 5.95 -3.66 -26.63
N GLU A 183 5.55 -2.60 -25.92
CA GLU A 183 5.17 -2.60 -24.49
C GLU A 183 3.73 -3.09 -24.24
N ASP A 184 2.93 -3.38 -25.27
CA ASP A 184 1.55 -3.83 -25.09
C ASP A 184 1.50 -5.25 -24.51
N ILE A 185 0.73 -5.45 -23.44
CA ILE A 185 0.50 -6.75 -22.77
C ILE A 185 0.04 -7.84 -23.75
N CYS A 186 -0.70 -7.47 -24.81
CA CYS A 186 -1.13 -8.41 -25.84
C CYS A 186 0.04 -9.08 -26.59
N ASN A 187 1.25 -8.49 -26.59
CA ASN A 187 2.41 -9.06 -27.27
C ASN A 187 2.99 -10.28 -26.55
N MET A 188 2.70 -10.43 -25.26
CA MET A 188 3.11 -11.60 -24.45
C MET A 188 2.68 -12.91 -25.11
N ASN A 189 1.54 -12.91 -25.80
CA ASN A 189 1.04 -14.07 -26.49
C ASN A 189 0.64 -13.74 -27.92
N ASN A 190 1.29 -14.42 -28.85
CA ASN A 190 1.04 -14.34 -30.27
C ASN A 190 -0.36 -14.80 -30.70
N ILE A 191 -1.27 -15.16 -29.79
CA ILE A 191 -2.68 -15.44 -30.10
C ILE A 191 -3.48 -14.13 -30.24
N TYR A 192 -3.03 -13.03 -29.63
CA TYR A 192 -3.70 -11.74 -29.64
C TYR A 192 -3.16 -10.83 -30.75
N ARG A 193 -3.57 -11.08 -32.01
CA ARG A 193 -2.99 -10.38 -33.19
C ARG A 193 -3.91 -9.42 -33.92
N ASN A 194 -5.22 -9.52 -33.74
CA ASN A 194 -6.14 -8.80 -34.61
C ASN A 194 -6.10 -7.29 -34.28
N PRO A 195 -5.89 -6.41 -35.27
CA PRO A 195 -5.86 -4.97 -35.04
C PRO A 195 -7.23 -4.45 -34.60
N ARG A 196 -7.25 -3.35 -33.84
CA ARG A 196 -8.46 -2.70 -33.32
C ARG A 196 -9.40 -3.64 -32.57
N THR A 197 -8.81 -4.58 -31.83
CA THR A 197 -9.52 -5.63 -31.11
C THR A 197 -9.12 -5.63 -29.64
N PHE A 198 -10.11 -5.78 -28.77
CA PHE A 198 -9.95 -5.98 -27.35
C PHE A 198 -10.03 -7.46 -27.03
N TYR A 199 -9.14 -7.93 -26.16
CA TYR A 199 -9.14 -9.29 -25.64
C TYR A 199 -9.34 -9.23 -24.14
N LEU A 200 -10.55 -9.63 -23.69
CA LEU A 200 -10.87 -9.71 -22.27
C LEU A 200 -10.34 -11.04 -21.70
N PHE A 201 -9.68 -10.99 -20.54
CA PHE A 201 -9.25 -12.19 -19.84
C PHE A 201 -10.37 -12.73 -18.96
N ASN A 202 -11.23 -13.53 -19.59
CA ASN A 202 -12.40 -14.14 -18.97
C ASN A 202 -12.14 -15.54 -18.38
N HIS A 203 -10.96 -16.12 -18.60
CA HIS A 203 -10.54 -17.37 -17.97
C HIS A 203 -9.30 -17.16 -17.12
N ILE A 204 -9.38 -17.46 -15.82
CA ILE A 204 -8.25 -17.32 -14.91
C ILE A 204 -7.80 -18.70 -14.43
N GLU A 205 -6.56 -19.07 -14.71
CA GLU A 205 -5.94 -20.29 -14.19
C GLU A 205 -5.14 -19.95 -12.92
N LEU A 206 -5.56 -20.49 -11.79
CA LEU A 206 -4.93 -20.31 -10.49
C LEU A 206 -4.05 -21.52 -10.17
N VAL A 207 -2.77 -21.27 -9.93
CA VAL A 207 -1.82 -22.28 -9.45
C VAL A 207 -1.51 -21.96 -8.00
N ILE A 208 -2.02 -22.80 -7.09
CA ILE A 208 -1.86 -22.64 -5.65
C ILE A 208 -0.77 -23.61 -5.20
N THR A 209 0.35 -23.06 -4.73
CA THR A 209 1.43 -23.88 -4.17
C THR A 209 1.28 -23.96 -2.67
N TYR A 210 1.35 -25.16 -2.11
CA TYR A 210 1.23 -25.40 -0.68
C TYR A 210 2.39 -26.25 -0.14
N HIS A 211 2.67 -26.06 1.14
CA HIS A 211 3.61 -26.87 1.91
C HIS A 211 2.81 -27.92 2.69
N SER A 212 3.10 -29.20 2.45
CA SER A 212 2.43 -30.34 3.08
C SER A 212 2.86 -30.51 4.53
N GLY A 213 1.91 -30.85 5.41
CA GLY A 213 2.18 -31.13 6.82
C GLY A 213 2.78 -32.51 7.12
N GLU A 214 2.97 -33.37 6.11
CA GLU A 214 3.33 -34.78 6.30
C GLU A 214 4.62 -35.03 7.11
N ASN A 215 5.66 -34.23 6.87
CA ASN A 215 6.98 -34.38 7.51
C ASN A 215 7.29 -33.27 8.54
N GLU A 216 6.25 -32.60 9.05
CA GLU A 216 6.39 -31.41 9.87
C GLU A 216 5.65 -31.58 11.21
N ASP A 217 6.25 -31.09 12.30
CA ASP A 217 5.68 -31.25 13.65
C ASP A 217 4.28 -30.63 13.77
N TRP A 218 4.06 -29.49 13.12
CA TRP A 218 2.77 -28.79 13.09
C TRP A 218 1.73 -29.49 12.21
N GLY A 219 2.14 -30.44 11.37
CA GLY A 219 1.27 -31.21 10.48
C GLY A 219 0.90 -32.60 10.99
N SER A 220 1.42 -33.00 12.15
CA SER A 220 1.11 -34.28 12.82
C SER A 220 -0.40 -34.57 12.99
N ALA A 221 -1.24 -33.54 13.06
CA ALA A 221 -2.70 -33.68 13.19
C ALA A 221 -3.44 -34.01 11.88
N PHE A 222 -2.88 -33.72 10.70
CA PHE A 222 -3.55 -33.88 9.40
C PHE A 222 -2.69 -34.61 8.34
N GLY A 223 -1.42 -34.83 8.61
CA GLY A 223 -0.49 -35.59 7.76
C GLY A 223 -0.47 -35.09 6.32
N PRO A 224 -0.58 -35.97 5.31
CA PRO A 224 -0.54 -35.59 3.89
C PRO A 224 -1.82 -34.88 3.40
N ASN A 225 -2.90 -34.90 4.19
CA ASN A 225 -4.20 -34.34 3.81
C ASN A 225 -4.37 -32.86 4.21
N GLY A 226 -3.32 -32.26 4.78
CA GLY A 226 -3.32 -30.86 5.18
C GLY A 226 -2.02 -30.14 4.86
N GLY A 227 -2.10 -28.82 4.73
CA GLY A 227 -0.96 -27.99 4.41
C GLY A 227 -1.22 -26.51 4.57
N ARG A 228 -0.19 -25.72 4.30
CA ARG A 228 -0.24 -24.25 4.36
C ARG A 228 0.02 -23.68 2.98
N ILE A 229 -0.73 -22.66 2.58
CA ILE A 229 -0.56 -22.01 1.29
C ILE A 229 0.69 -21.12 1.32
N VAL A 230 1.55 -21.27 0.31
CA VAL A 230 2.84 -20.58 0.20
C VAL A 230 2.88 -19.60 -0.96
N SER A 231 2.26 -19.92 -2.10
CA SER A 231 2.15 -18.96 -3.20
C SER A 231 0.89 -19.18 -4.02
N VAL A 232 0.38 -18.10 -4.62
CA VAL A 232 -0.76 -18.14 -5.53
C VAL A 232 -0.44 -17.36 -6.79
N LYS A 233 -0.38 -18.08 -7.91
CA LYS A 233 -0.07 -17.51 -9.22
C LYS A 233 -1.31 -17.55 -10.12
N ALA A 234 -1.66 -16.44 -10.75
CA ALA A 234 -2.71 -16.37 -11.75
C ALA A 234 -2.10 -16.31 -13.15
N THR A 235 -2.65 -17.11 -14.07
CA THR A 235 -2.39 -17.01 -15.51
C THR A 235 -3.68 -16.60 -16.20
N PRO A 236 -3.83 -15.31 -16.57
CA PRO A 236 -5.02 -14.85 -17.26
C PRO A 236 -5.01 -15.30 -18.73
N LYS A 237 -6.16 -15.75 -19.22
CA LYS A 237 -6.37 -16.19 -20.60
C LYS A 237 -7.68 -15.62 -21.14
N SER A 238 -7.68 -15.26 -22.42
CA SER A 238 -8.92 -14.98 -23.16
C SER A 238 -9.37 -16.25 -23.86
N ILE A 239 -10.59 -16.73 -23.58
CA ILE A 239 -11.16 -17.94 -24.18
C ILE A 239 -12.53 -17.62 -24.73
N ASN A 240 -12.77 -17.97 -25.99
CA ASN A 240 -14.09 -17.94 -26.59
C ASN A 240 -14.81 -19.26 -26.34
N HIS A 241 -15.76 -19.27 -25.40
CA HIS A 241 -16.53 -20.45 -24.97
C HIS A 241 -17.63 -20.87 -25.97
N ARG A 242 -17.26 -21.08 -27.24
CA ARG A 242 -18.19 -21.60 -28.28
C ARG A 242 -18.53 -23.07 -28.09
N SER A 243 -17.60 -23.85 -27.56
CA SER A 243 -17.77 -25.26 -27.23
C SER A 243 -17.95 -25.44 -25.72
N PHE A 244 -18.49 -26.60 -25.33
CA PHE A 244 -18.62 -26.96 -23.91
C PHE A 244 -17.22 -27.16 -23.30
N GLY A 245 -16.87 -26.37 -22.29
CA GLY A 245 -15.56 -26.39 -21.62
C GLY A 245 -14.55 -25.37 -22.15
N CYS A 246 -13.32 -25.41 -21.61
CA CYS A 246 -12.24 -24.44 -21.88
C CYS A 246 -11.20 -24.99 -22.85
N VAL A 247 -11.62 -25.88 -23.75
CA VAL A 247 -10.73 -26.56 -24.71
C VAL A 247 -10.40 -25.64 -25.90
N SER A 248 -11.26 -24.64 -26.17
CA SER A 248 -11.05 -23.67 -27.23
C SER A 248 -9.78 -22.86 -27.01
N LYS A 249 -8.88 -22.84 -28.00
CA LYS A 249 -7.70 -21.98 -28.03
C LYS A 249 -7.96 -20.62 -28.68
N GLU A 250 -9.18 -20.41 -29.17
CA GLU A 250 -9.55 -19.14 -29.79
C GLU A 250 -9.83 -18.08 -28.71
N PRO A 251 -9.20 -16.89 -28.81
CA PRO A 251 -9.40 -15.82 -27.85
C PRO A 251 -10.75 -15.14 -28.04
N MET A 252 -11.30 -14.59 -26.95
CA MET A 252 -12.53 -13.80 -27.02
C MET A 252 -12.21 -12.40 -27.57
N ALA A 253 -12.36 -12.24 -28.89
CA ALA A 253 -12.12 -10.99 -29.59
C ALA A 253 -13.37 -10.08 -29.55
N ILE A 254 -13.22 -8.89 -28.98
CA ILE A 254 -14.25 -7.85 -28.95
C ILE A 254 -13.79 -6.70 -29.86
N LYS A 255 -14.54 -6.42 -30.93
CA LYS A 255 -14.19 -5.33 -31.86
C LYS A 255 -14.30 -3.96 -31.16
N GLN A 256 -13.46 -3.01 -31.59
CA GLN A 256 -13.52 -1.63 -31.08
C GLN A 256 -14.86 -0.95 -31.38
N ALA A 257 -15.43 -1.19 -32.57
CA ALA A 257 -16.73 -0.69 -32.97
C ALA A 257 -17.83 -1.04 -31.93
N PRO A 258 -18.85 -0.17 -31.77
CA PRO A 258 -20.02 -0.49 -30.95
C PRO A 258 -20.76 -1.69 -31.54
N LEU A 259 -21.46 -2.43 -30.67
CA LEU A 259 -22.33 -3.53 -31.07
C LEU A 259 -23.43 -2.98 -31.99
N THR A 260 -23.71 -3.66 -33.08
CA THR A 260 -24.90 -3.35 -33.89
C THR A 260 -26.16 -3.74 -33.11
N PRO A 261 -27.34 -3.11 -33.38
CA PRO A 261 -28.55 -3.36 -32.60
C PRO A 261 -28.95 -4.84 -32.53
N ASP A 262 -28.70 -5.63 -33.56
CA ASP A 262 -29.06 -7.06 -33.60
C ASP A 262 -27.95 -7.99 -33.11
N GLU A 263 -26.78 -7.46 -32.76
CA GLU A 263 -25.65 -8.23 -32.26
C GLU A 263 -25.77 -8.43 -30.73
N THR A 264 -25.52 -9.67 -30.31
CA THR A 264 -25.48 -10.04 -28.90
C THR A 264 -24.10 -10.58 -28.56
N LEU A 265 -23.50 -10.08 -27.49
CA LEU A 265 -22.20 -10.48 -27.00
C LEU A 265 -22.37 -11.20 -25.66
N THR A 266 -22.02 -12.48 -25.63
CA THR A 266 -22.06 -13.28 -24.41
C THR A 266 -20.64 -13.50 -23.91
N ILE A 267 -20.37 -13.06 -22.68
CA ILE A 267 -19.08 -13.24 -22.01
C ILE A 267 -19.27 -14.23 -20.86
N LYS A 268 -18.63 -15.39 -20.97
CA LYS A 268 -18.62 -16.41 -19.93
C LYS A 268 -17.33 -16.30 -19.12
N TYR A 269 -17.45 -16.08 -17.81
CA TYR A 269 -16.31 -16.06 -16.90
C TYR A 269 -16.09 -17.44 -16.31
N THR A 270 -14.85 -17.92 -16.37
CA THR A 270 -14.47 -19.26 -15.93
C THR A 270 -13.14 -19.25 -15.20
N TYR A 271 -12.85 -20.30 -14.45
CA TYR A 271 -11.57 -20.48 -13.80
C TYR A 271 -11.13 -21.94 -13.77
N SER A 272 -9.83 -22.13 -13.58
CA SER A 272 -9.24 -23.43 -13.29
C SER A 272 -8.33 -23.29 -12.08
N VAL A 273 -8.23 -24.33 -11.27
CA VAL A 273 -7.41 -24.35 -10.05
C VAL A 273 -6.54 -25.59 -10.09
N LYS A 274 -5.24 -25.39 -9.86
CA LYS A 274 -4.26 -26.47 -9.76
C LYS A 274 -3.46 -26.33 -8.48
N TYR A 275 -3.46 -27.36 -7.65
CA TYR A 275 -2.65 -27.42 -6.45
C TYR A 275 -1.30 -28.08 -6.74
N ILE A 276 -0.23 -27.45 -6.28
CA ILE A 276 1.14 -27.98 -6.40
C ILE A 276 1.74 -28.08 -5.00
N ASN A 277 2.20 -29.26 -4.65
CA ASN A 277 2.97 -29.46 -3.42
C ASN A 277 4.41 -29.00 -3.63
N ASN A 278 4.90 -28.09 -2.77
CA ASN A 278 6.31 -27.74 -2.71
C ASN A 278 6.76 -27.50 -1.26
N ASN A 279 7.48 -28.48 -0.71
CA ASN A 279 7.98 -28.44 0.67
C ASN A 279 9.32 -27.70 0.82
N THR A 280 9.93 -27.21 -0.26
CA THR A 280 11.22 -26.48 -0.16
C THR A 280 11.05 -25.09 0.46
N VAL A 281 9.89 -24.46 0.24
CA VAL A 281 9.59 -23.13 0.77
C VAL A 281 8.82 -23.26 2.06
N LYS A 282 9.33 -22.63 3.13
CA LYS A 282 8.64 -22.59 4.42
C LYS A 282 7.54 -21.53 4.41
N TRP A 283 6.51 -21.72 5.24
CA TRP A 283 5.44 -20.73 5.37
C TRP A 283 5.95 -19.35 5.83
N SER A 284 6.99 -19.30 6.66
CA SER A 284 7.58 -18.04 7.14
C SER A 284 8.23 -17.20 6.03
N SER A 285 8.79 -17.85 4.99
CA SER A 285 9.44 -17.21 3.84
C SER A 285 8.49 -17.02 2.65
N ARG A 286 7.17 -17.17 2.85
CA ARG A 286 6.20 -17.17 1.75
C ARG A 286 6.05 -15.82 1.04
N TRP A 287 6.50 -14.73 1.66
CA TRP A 287 6.51 -13.40 1.05
C TRP A 287 7.75 -13.15 0.17
N ASP A 288 8.79 -13.98 0.29
CA ASP A 288 10.08 -13.74 -0.35
C ASP A 288 9.96 -13.74 -1.88
N TYR A 289 9.14 -14.63 -2.47
CA TYR A 289 8.97 -14.68 -3.92
C TYR A 289 8.32 -13.41 -4.50
N ILE A 290 7.51 -12.69 -3.70
CA ILE A 290 6.89 -11.41 -4.11
C ILE A 290 7.91 -10.29 -4.00
N LEU A 291 8.74 -10.32 -2.96
CA LEU A 291 9.76 -9.31 -2.70
C LEU A 291 10.95 -9.44 -3.66
N GLU A 292 11.32 -10.66 -4.04
CA GLU A 292 12.39 -10.96 -5.00
C GLU A 292 11.98 -10.65 -6.44
N SER A 293 10.68 -10.79 -6.76
CA SER A 293 10.17 -10.54 -8.11
C SER A 293 9.81 -9.08 -8.39
N MET A 294 9.70 -8.24 -7.36
CA MET A 294 9.75 -6.80 -7.54
C MET A 294 11.10 -6.51 -8.18
N SER A 295 11.06 -6.00 -9.42
CA SER A 295 12.25 -5.71 -10.22
C SER A 295 13.31 -5.15 -9.28
N HIS A 296 14.48 -5.79 -9.23
CA HIS A 296 15.59 -5.26 -8.46
C HIS A 296 15.76 -3.82 -8.93
N THR A 297 15.20 -2.87 -8.18
CA THR A 297 15.74 -1.54 -8.09
C THR A 297 17.08 -1.85 -7.48
N ASN A 298 18.06 -2.16 -8.34
CA ASN A 298 19.46 -2.15 -7.99
C ASN A 298 19.56 -0.88 -7.18
N ILE A 299 19.76 -1.01 -5.87
CA ILE A 299 19.94 0.13 -5.00
C ILE A 299 20.90 1.00 -5.80
N HIS A 300 20.47 2.21 -6.16
CA HIS A 300 21.28 3.08 -7.00
C HIS A 300 22.43 3.55 -6.12
N TRP A 301 23.35 2.64 -5.83
CA TRP A 301 24.51 2.82 -4.98
C TRP A 301 25.34 3.98 -5.49
N PHE A 302 25.30 4.18 -6.81
CA PHE A 302 25.82 5.37 -7.46
C PHE A 302 25.17 6.66 -6.96
N SER A 303 23.83 6.74 -6.93
CA SER A 303 23.10 7.91 -6.43
C SER A 303 23.29 8.15 -4.93
N ILE A 304 23.33 7.07 -4.13
CA ILE A 304 23.57 7.17 -2.67
C ILE A 304 25.00 7.64 -2.41
N LEU A 305 25.99 7.03 -3.05
CA LEU A 305 27.40 7.40 -2.91
C LEU A 305 27.64 8.83 -3.39
N ASN A 306 27.07 9.21 -4.54
CA ASN A 306 27.15 10.58 -5.05
C ASN A 306 26.55 11.59 -4.05
N SER A 307 25.37 11.29 -3.51
CA SER A 307 24.73 12.15 -2.50
C SER A 307 25.57 12.24 -1.22
N LEU A 308 26.17 11.13 -0.77
CA LEU A 308 27.04 11.08 0.40
C LEU A 308 28.33 11.89 0.19
N VAL A 309 28.96 11.79 -0.98
CA VAL A 309 30.14 12.58 -1.35
C VAL A 309 29.80 14.07 -1.38
N ILE A 310 28.69 14.46 -1.99
CA ILE A 310 28.24 15.86 -2.04
C ILE A 310 28.01 16.39 -0.62
N VAL A 311 27.33 15.64 0.25
CA VAL A 311 27.09 16.05 1.65
C VAL A 311 28.39 16.17 2.43
N LEU A 312 29.32 15.20 2.30
CA LEU A 312 30.63 15.27 2.95
C LEU A 312 31.44 16.47 2.45
N PHE A 313 31.48 16.72 1.15
CA PHE A 313 32.23 17.85 0.59
C PHE A 313 31.62 19.20 0.99
N LEU A 314 30.29 19.35 0.93
CA LEU A 314 29.59 20.57 1.38
C LEU A 314 29.79 20.79 2.88
N SER A 315 29.65 19.75 3.70
CA SER A 315 29.90 19.85 5.15
C SER A 315 31.35 20.19 5.45
N GLY A 316 32.32 19.63 4.72
CA GLY A 316 33.74 19.95 4.85
C GLY A 316 34.07 21.37 4.42
N MET A 317 33.48 21.86 3.33
CA MET A 317 33.63 23.24 2.88
C MET A 317 33.06 24.22 3.91
N VAL A 318 31.85 23.97 4.41
CA VAL A 318 31.24 24.78 5.48
C VAL A 318 32.09 24.73 6.75
N ALA A 319 32.58 23.55 7.15
CA ALA A 319 33.48 23.42 8.30
C ALA A 319 34.79 24.18 8.11
N MET A 320 35.41 24.13 6.91
CA MET A 320 36.63 24.89 6.61
C MET A 320 36.37 26.40 6.64
N ILE A 321 35.24 26.87 6.10
CA ILE A 321 34.83 28.27 6.19
C ILE A 321 34.69 28.66 7.66
N ILE A 322 33.95 27.89 8.46
CA ILE A 322 33.74 28.14 9.89
C ILE A 322 35.07 28.15 10.65
N LEU A 323 35.93 27.15 10.43
CA LEU A 323 37.24 27.07 11.08
C LEU A 323 38.13 28.25 10.69
N ARG A 324 38.15 28.63 9.41
CA ARG A 324 38.93 29.78 8.93
C ARG A 324 38.42 31.09 9.50
N THR A 325 37.10 31.29 9.57
CA THR A 325 36.50 32.46 10.19
C THR A 325 36.79 32.51 11.68
N LEU A 326 36.63 31.38 12.38
CA LEU A 326 36.84 31.28 13.82
C LEU A 326 38.31 31.47 14.19
N HIS A 327 39.24 30.89 13.43
CA HIS A 327 40.68 31.05 13.67
C HIS A 327 41.14 32.50 13.42
N LYS A 328 40.62 33.13 12.35
CA LYS A 328 40.86 34.55 12.06
C LYS A 328 40.29 35.46 13.14
N ASP A 329 39.09 35.16 13.63
CA ASP A 329 38.45 35.94 14.69
C ASP A 329 39.20 35.79 16.02
N ILE A 330 39.57 34.56 16.43
CA ILE A 330 40.37 34.32 17.66
C ILE A 330 41.73 35.03 17.59
N ALA A 331 42.44 34.91 16.47
CA ALA A 331 43.74 35.57 16.30
C ALA A 331 43.64 37.10 16.42
N ARG A 332 42.54 37.69 15.90
CA ARG A 332 42.25 39.12 16.06
C ARG A 332 41.94 39.48 17.52
N TYR A 333 41.15 38.69 18.24
CA TYR A 333 40.86 38.95 19.67
C TYR A 333 42.13 38.91 20.54
N ASN A 334 43.02 37.94 20.33
CA ASN A 334 44.25 37.81 21.11
C ASN A 334 45.23 38.97 20.90
N GLN A 335 45.17 39.68 19.76
CA GLN A 335 46.00 40.86 19.49
C GLN A 335 45.46 42.12 20.17
N ILE A 336 44.14 42.20 20.39
CA ILE A 336 43.49 43.38 20.99
C ILE A 336 43.65 43.39 22.52
N ASP A 337 43.76 42.21 23.16
CA ASP A 337 43.98 42.07 24.62
C ASP A 337 45.36 42.60 25.08
N SER A 338 46.28 42.88 24.15
CA SER A 338 47.62 43.44 24.44
C SER A 338 47.73 44.96 24.37
N GLY A 339 46.65 45.68 24.02
CA GLY A 339 46.59 47.14 23.99
C GLY A 339 45.59 47.68 24.99
N GLU A 340 46.03 48.57 25.89
CA GLU A 340 45.16 49.36 26.76
C GLU A 340 44.34 50.36 25.92
N ASP A 341 43.22 49.91 25.35
CA ASP A 341 42.20 50.81 24.81
C ASP A 341 40.80 50.20 25.01
N VAL A 342 39.87 51.10 25.31
CA VAL A 342 38.50 50.86 25.77
C VAL A 342 37.82 49.70 25.03
N GLN A 343 37.28 48.78 25.82
CA GLN A 343 36.58 47.57 25.42
C GLN A 343 35.26 47.87 24.68
N GLU A 344 35.32 48.41 23.46
CA GLU A 344 34.19 48.46 22.55
C GLU A 344 33.89 47.02 22.11
N GLU A 345 32.75 46.49 22.55
CA GLU A 345 32.28 45.18 22.13
C GLU A 345 32.12 45.18 20.60
N PHE A 346 32.94 44.43 19.85
CA PHE A 346 32.82 44.32 18.39
C PHE A 346 32.33 42.92 17.98
N GLY A 347 31.59 42.82 16.87
CA GLY A 347 31.24 41.55 16.23
C GLY A 347 30.07 40.77 16.86
N TRP A 348 30.20 39.43 16.97
CA TRP A 348 29.13 38.54 17.47
C TRP A 348 28.70 38.86 18.91
N LYS A 349 29.56 39.54 19.69
CA LYS A 349 29.27 39.97 21.05
C LYS A 349 28.22 41.08 21.09
N LEU A 350 28.21 42.00 20.12
CA LEU A 350 27.12 42.97 19.91
C LEU A 350 25.81 42.29 19.52
N VAL A 351 25.91 41.19 18.76
CA VAL A 351 24.75 40.44 18.23
C VAL A 351 24.25 39.40 19.24
N HIS A 352 24.99 39.09 20.30
CA HIS A 352 24.59 38.12 21.32
C HIS A 352 23.26 38.51 21.98
N GLY A 353 22.99 39.80 22.13
CA GLY A 353 21.69 40.33 22.56
C GLY A 353 20.60 40.30 21.48
N ASP A 354 20.98 40.42 20.20
CA ASP A 354 20.07 40.42 19.06
C ASP A 354 19.56 39.02 18.68
N VAL A 355 20.27 37.95 19.05
CA VAL A 355 19.80 36.55 18.92
C VAL A 355 18.50 36.32 19.72
N PHE A 356 18.31 37.05 20.82
CA PHE A 356 17.10 36.98 21.63
C PHE A 356 15.98 37.90 21.13
N ARG A 357 16.22 38.69 20.08
CA ARG A 357 15.18 39.56 19.53
C ARG A 357 14.06 38.69 18.94
N PRO A 358 12.80 38.94 19.32
CA PRO A 358 11.71 38.16 18.78
C PRO A 358 11.61 38.37 17.26
N PRO A 359 11.50 37.29 16.46
CA PRO A 359 11.41 37.40 15.01
C PRO A 359 10.10 38.07 14.61
N ARG A 360 10.11 38.85 13.52
CA ARG A 360 8.94 39.59 13.00
C ARG A 360 7.69 38.71 12.84
N LYS A 361 7.87 37.43 12.50
CA LYS A 361 6.80 36.43 12.34
C LYS A 361 6.93 35.27 13.35
N GLY A 362 7.19 35.58 14.62
CA GLY A 362 7.40 34.56 15.68
C GLY A 362 6.26 33.58 15.89
N MET A 363 5.00 33.99 15.64
CA MET A 363 3.85 33.08 15.68
C MET A 363 3.96 31.96 14.64
N LEU A 364 4.16 32.31 13.37
CA LEU A 364 4.30 31.32 12.28
C LEU A 364 5.50 30.41 12.49
N LEU A 365 6.65 30.98 12.90
CA LEU A 365 7.85 30.20 13.19
C LEU A 365 7.59 29.17 14.30
N SER A 366 6.95 29.59 15.39
CA SER A 366 6.63 28.69 16.50
C SER A 366 5.64 27.59 16.11
N VAL A 367 4.70 27.88 15.21
CA VAL A 367 3.77 26.88 14.66
C VAL A 367 4.50 25.86 13.80
N PHE A 368 5.30 26.30 12.82
CA PHE A 368 6.05 25.39 11.96
C PHE A 368 7.05 24.54 12.73
N LEU A 369 7.69 25.10 13.76
CA LEU A 369 8.58 24.35 14.63
C LEU A 369 7.83 23.23 15.38
N GLY A 370 6.67 23.55 15.94
CA GLY A 370 5.84 22.56 16.64
C GLY A 370 5.34 21.45 15.73
N SER A 371 4.79 21.81 14.57
CA SER A 371 4.34 20.83 13.57
C SER A 371 5.49 20.02 12.98
N GLY A 372 6.67 20.63 12.79
CA GLY A 372 7.87 19.93 12.32
C GLY A 372 8.36 18.90 13.32
N LEU A 373 8.42 19.24 14.61
CA LEU A 373 8.78 18.29 15.67
C LEU A 373 7.75 17.16 15.81
N GLN A 374 6.45 17.46 15.66
CA GLN A 374 5.40 16.44 15.66
C GLN A 374 5.62 15.40 14.55
N ILE A 375 5.87 15.85 13.32
CA ILE A 375 6.12 14.97 12.17
C ILE A 375 7.43 14.20 12.37
N PHE A 376 8.49 14.86 12.85
CA PHE A 376 9.77 14.21 13.11
C PHE A 376 9.66 13.06 14.11
N PHE A 377 9.03 13.29 15.27
CA PHE A 377 8.84 12.23 16.27
C PHE A 377 7.85 11.16 15.79
N MET A 378 6.81 11.53 15.04
CA MET A 378 5.89 10.56 14.43
C MET A 378 6.64 9.61 13.50
N THR A 379 7.48 10.13 12.62
CA THR A 379 8.29 9.34 11.70
C THR A 379 9.27 8.46 12.46
N LEU A 380 9.95 8.98 13.48
CA LEU A 380 10.92 8.23 14.27
C LEU A 380 10.26 7.07 15.03
N VAL A 381 9.12 7.31 15.69
CA VAL A 381 8.37 6.28 16.43
C VAL A 381 7.81 5.23 15.48
N THR A 382 7.21 5.66 14.35
CA THR A 382 6.67 4.73 13.34
C THR A 382 7.78 3.86 12.74
N LEU A 383 8.94 4.45 12.43
CA LEU A 383 10.12 3.73 11.95
C LEU A 383 10.63 2.75 13.02
N GLY A 384 10.67 3.15 14.29
CA GLY A 384 11.03 2.26 15.39
C GLY A 384 10.14 1.01 15.45
N PHE A 385 8.82 1.17 15.36
CA PHE A 385 7.89 0.04 15.30
C PHE A 385 8.05 -0.81 14.03
N ALA A 386 8.40 -0.19 12.89
CA ALA A 386 8.68 -0.90 11.65
C ALA A 386 9.97 -1.74 11.76
N CYS A 387 11.04 -1.17 12.31
CA CYS A 387 12.32 -1.86 12.50
C CYS A 387 12.23 -3.02 13.51
N LEU A 388 11.35 -2.93 14.52
CA LEU A 388 11.06 -4.03 15.44
C LEU A 388 10.18 -5.13 14.82
N GLY A 389 9.70 -4.96 13.58
CA GLY A 389 8.90 -5.96 12.86
C GLY A 389 7.42 -5.98 13.21
N PHE A 390 6.93 -5.06 14.07
CA PHE A 390 5.50 -4.99 14.42
C PHE A 390 4.62 -4.47 13.27
N LEU A 391 5.22 -3.77 12.29
CA LEU A 391 4.54 -3.27 11.09
C LEU A 391 4.94 -4.08 9.86
N SER A 392 4.68 -5.40 9.90
CA SER A 392 4.91 -6.29 8.76
C SER A 392 3.99 -5.95 7.58
N PRO A 393 4.45 -6.06 6.31
CA PRO A 393 3.62 -5.95 5.12
C PRO A 393 2.40 -6.87 5.11
N ALA A 394 2.45 -7.97 5.90
CA ALA A 394 1.32 -8.86 6.07
C ALA A 394 0.11 -8.21 6.77
N ASN A 395 0.31 -7.15 7.55
CA ASN A 395 -0.78 -6.39 8.17
C ASN A 395 -1.08 -5.13 7.36
N ARG A 396 -2.01 -5.27 6.40
CA ARG A 396 -2.33 -4.21 5.43
C ARG A 396 -2.88 -2.98 6.11
N GLY A 397 -2.45 -1.80 5.67
CA GLY A 397 -2.88 -0.51 6.26
C GLY A 397 -2.40 -0.25 7.69
N ALA A 398 -1.70 -1.19 8.35
CA ALA A 398 -1.25 -1.02 9.73
C ALA A 398 -0.20 0.08 9.89
N LEU A 399 0.74 0.19 8.95
CA LEU A 399 1.76 1.24 8.96
C LEU A 399 1.12 2.64 8.98
N MET A 400 0.08 2.82 8.16
CA MET A 400 -0.58 4.12 8.01
C MET A 400 -1.55 4.40 9.13
N THR A 401 -2.26 3.37 9.62
CA THR A 401 -3.05 3.46 10.86
C THR A 401 -2.15 3.88 12.03
N CYS A 402 -0.99 3.23 12.18
CA CYS A 402 -0.02 3.56 13.23
C CYS A 402 0.48 5.00 13.08
N ALA A 403 0.90 5.41 11.87
CA ALA A 403 1.36 6.78 11.62
C ALA A 403 0.29 7.82 11.98
N MET A 404 -0.97 7.60 11.62
CA MET A 404 -2.08 8.51 11.95
C MET A 404 -2.36 8.57 13.46
N VAL A 405 -2.40 7.41 14.14
CA VAL A 405 -2.63 7.35 15.59
C VAL A 405 -1.49 8.04 16.33
N VAL A 406 -0.24 7.74 15.96
CA VAL A 406 0.95 8.38 16.54
C VAL A 406 0.95 9.89 16.26
N TYR A 407 0.57 10.31 15.05
CA TYR A 407 0.47 11.73 14.71
C TYR A 407 -0.50 12.48 15.64
N VAL A 408 -1.69 11.92 15.88
CA VAL A 408 -2.70 12.50 16.77
C VAL A 408 -2.18 12.54 18.22
N CYS A 409 -1.60 11.44 18.71
CA CYS A 409 -1.06 11.36 20.08
C CYS A 409 0.08 12.36 20.33
N LEU A 410 0.96 12.57 19.33
CA LEU A 410 2.08 13.51 19.41
C LEU A 410 1.68 14.98 19.18
N GLY A 411 0.39 15.27 19.00
CA GLY A 411 -0.12 16.66 18.95
C GLY A 411 0.18 17.46 20.23
N THR A 412 0.35 16.78 21.36
CA THR A 412 0.79 17.40 22.63
C THR A 412 2.20 17.99 22.54
N ILE A 413 3.13 17.31 21.86
CA ILE A 413 4.50 17.80 21.63
C ILE A 413 4.45 19.04 20.74
N ALA A 414 3.62 19.01 19.69
CA ALA A 414 3.44 20.15 18.80
C ALA A 414 2.96 21.39 19.56
N GLY A 415 1.92 21.23 20.37
CA GLY A 415 1.34 22.30 21.18
C GLY A 415 2.32 22.83 22.23
N TYR A 416 3.02 21.94 22.94
CA TYR A 416 4.00 22.32 23.96
C TYR A 416 5.17 23.12 23.37
N THR A 417 5.80 22.60 22.32
CA THR A 417 6.98 23.22 21.69
C THR A 417 6.61 24.55 21.02
N SER A 418 5.46 24.61 20.33
CA SER A 418 4.95 25.84 19.75
C SER A 418 4.64 26.89 20.81
N ALA A 419 3.90 26.55 21.87
CA ALA A 419 3.56 27.48 22.93
C ALA A 419 4.80 27.96 23.71
N ARG A 420 5.75 27.06 23.98
CA ARG A 420 7.00 27.40 24.68
C ARG A 420 7.83 28.38 23.88
N MET A 421 7.99 28.13 22.58
CA MET A 421 8.76 28.99 21.68
C MET A 421 8.07 30.34 21.49
N TYR A 422 6.75 30.35 21.27
CA TYR A 422 5.95 31.58 21.15
C TYR A 422 6.04 32.46 22.41
N LYS A 423 5.99 31.84 23.59
CA LYS A 423 6.15 32.54 24.87
C LYS A 423 7.58 33.09 25.05
N SER A 424 8.61 32.35 24.61
CA SER A 424 10.00 32.85 24.63
C SER A 424 10.20 34.09 23.75
N PHE A 425 9.38 34.27 22.71
CA PHE A 425 9.38 35.47 21.87
C PHE A 425 8.51 36.63 22.43
N GLY A 426 8.01 36.54 23.67
CA GLY A 426 7.14 37.56 24.25
C GLY A 426 5.72 37.59 23.65
N GLY A 427 5.27 36.49 23.02
CA GLY A 427 3.96 36.40 22.42
C GLY A 427 2.82 36.29 23.46
N GLU A 428 1.87 37.23 23.44
CA GLU A 428 0.73 37.26 24.38
C GLU A 428 -0.49 36.50 23.85
N LYS A 429 -0.63 36.36 22.52
CA LYS A 429 -1.81 35.77 21.86
C LYS A 429 -1.78 34.23 21.86
N TRP A 430 -1.66 33.62 23.03
CA TRP A 430 -1.53 32.17 23.19
C TRP A 430 -2.70 31.38 22.59
N LYS A 431 -3.94 31.90 22.67
CA LYS A 431 -5.12 31.26 22.07
C LYS A 431 -5.01 31.13 20.56
N SER A 432 -4.54 32.21 19.90
CA SER A 432 -4.30 32.22 18.46
C SER A 432 -3.17 31.27 18.08
N ASN A 433 -2.13 31.18 18.91
CA ASN A 433 -1.04 30.25 18.68
C ASN A 433 -1.55 28.80 18.69
N VAL A 434 -2.28 28.39 19.73
CA VAL A 434 -2.83 27.03 19.85
C VAL A 434 -3.73 26.68 18.66
N LEU A 435 -4.64 27.57 18.29
CA LEU A 435 -5.52 27.36 17.13
C LEU A 435 -4.69 27.18 15.84
N LEU A 436 -3.73 28.06 15.61
CA LEU A 436 -2.90 28.04 14.41
C LEU A 436 -1.98 26.81 14.36
N THR A 437 -1.42 26.36 15.49
CA THR A 437 -0.63 25.11 15.57
C THR A 437 -1.45 23.90 15.16
N SER A 438 -2.73 23.85 15.55
CA SER A 438 -3.61 22.71 15.23
C SER A 438 -4.15 22.74 13.80
N MET A 439 -4.45 23.92 13.24
CA MET A 439 -5.19 24.04 11.98
C MET A 439 -4.33 24.39 10.77
N LEU A 440 -3.18 25.06 10.93
CA LEU A 440 -2.45 25.61 9.79
C LEU A 440 -1.92 24.51 8.86
N CYS A 441 -1.11 23.59 9.38
CA CYS A 441 -0.51 22.53 8.57
C CYS A 441 -1.56 21.53 8.03
N PRO A 442 -2.46 20.95 8.84
CA PRO A 442 -3.52 20.09 8.34
C PRO A 442 -4.48 20.82 7.38
N GLY A 443 -4.79 22.09 7.65
CA GLY A 443 -5.68 22.91 6.82
C GLY A 443 -5.08 23.21 5.44
N MET A 444 -3.77 23.45 5.34
CA MET A 444 -3.10 23.59 4.04
C MET A 444 -3.17 22.29 3.23
N VAL A 445 -2.88 21.14 3.86
CA VAL A 445 -2.95 19.83 3.21
C VAL A 445 -4.38 19.52 2.76
N PHE A 446 -5.36 19.75 3.62
CA PHE A 446 -6.78 19.58 3.30
C PHE A 446 -7.23 20.49 2.15
N SER A 447 -6.81 21.77 2.15
CA SER A 447 -7.16 22.71 1.09
C SER A 447 -6.58 22.27 -0.25
N LEU A 448 -5.32 21.82 -0.26
CA LEU A 448 -4.68 21.30 -1.47
C LEU A 448 -5.40 20.05 -1.98
N PHE A 449 -5.71 19.11 -1.09
CA PHE A 449 -6.48 17.91 -1.44
C PHE A 449 -7.86 18.26 -2.00
N PHE A 450 -8.58 19.18 -1.36
CA PHE A 450 -9.90 19.62 -1.78
C PHE A 450 -9.88 20.28 -3.16
N VAL A 451 -8.92 21.17 -3.42
CA VAL A 451 -8.75 21.81 -4.73
C VAL A 451 -8.43 20.76 -5.81
N MET A 452 -7.56 19.78 -5.50
CA MET A 452 -7.24 18.69 -6.43
C MET A 452 -8.42 17.75 -6.72
N ASN A 453 -9.42 17.67 -5.83
CA ASN A 453 -10.63 16.86 -6.09
C ASN A 453 -11.71 17.65 -6.84
N LEU A 454 -11.68 18.98 -6.78
CA LEU A 454 -12.60 19.84 -7.53
C LEU A 454 -12.19 20.01 -9.00
N ILE A 455 -10.88 20.04 -9.25
CA ILE A 455 -10.29 20.05 -10.60
C ILE A 455 -10.35 18.63 -11.15
#